data_AF-A0A2J8SI26-F1
#
_entry.id   AF-A0A2J8SI26-F1
#
_cell.length_a   1.000
_cell.length_b   1.000
_cell.length_c   1.000
_cell.angle_alpha   90.00
_cell.angle_beta   90.00
_cell.angle_gamma   90.00
#
_symmetry.space_group_name_H-M   'P 1'
#
loop_
_entity.id
_entity.type
_entity.pdbx_description
1 polymer ?
#
loop_
_entity_poly.entity_id
_entity_poly.type
_entity_poly.pdbx_seq_one_letter_code
_entity_poly.pdbx_strand_id
1 'polypeptide(L)'
;MAASCSLPVTLDLPTLRAKLQGLLQFLRDALSISNAHTVDFYTESVWEELVDLPPETVVAALRKSASEAQARPSETRPLVEAEGEAGMTDFPKIFCETSQKLVSVEAFALAAKYYSVQNLGICTPFEQLLIALRGNQNQRNGENQKAVEFMNMKKSHEVQAMSELISSIADYYGIKQVIDLGSGKGYLSSFLSLKYGLKVYGIDSSNTNTHGAEERNRKLKKYWKLCHAQSRLDVNGLA
;
A
#
# COMPACT_ATOMS: atom_id res chain seq x y z
N MET A 1 0.39 28.68 14.34
CA MET A 1 0.97 27.36 14.08
C MET A 1 0.09 26.36 14.81
N ALA A 2 -0.75 25.59 14.11
CA ALA A 2 -1.50 24.52 14.75
C ALA A 2 -0.47 23.52 15.33
N ALA A 3 -0.66 23.08 16.58
CA ALA A 3 0.21 22.10 17.19
C ALA A 3 0.19 20.84 16.33
N SER A 4 1.31 20.52 15.68
CA SER A 4 1.47 19.28 14.95
C SER A 4 1.36 18.13 15.94
N CYS A 5 0.50 17.16 15.65
CA CYS A 5 0.54 15.89 16.38
C CYS A 5 1.92 15.25 16.14
N SER A 6 2.45 14.58 17.17
CA SER A 6 3.65 13.77 17.04
C SER A 6 3.38 12.67 16.02
N LEU A 7 4.32 12.47 15.08
CA LEU A 7 4.25 11.34 14.17
C LEU A 7 4.28 10.01 14.96
N PRO A 8 3.68 8.94 14.43
CA PRO A 8 3.68 7.63 15.09
C PRO A 8 5.12 7.20 15.39
N VAL A 9 5.32 6.68 16.61
CA VAL A 9 6.64 6.24 17.08
C VAL A 9 7.14 5.10 16.18
N THR A 10 8.35 5.26 15.65
CA THR A 10 9.03 4.21 14.90
C THR A 10 9.58 3.17 15.86
N LEU A 11 9.55 1.90 15.46
CA LEU A 11 10.29 0.83 16.15
C LEU A 11 11.77 1.19 16.29
N ASP A 12 12.38 0.73 17.38
CA ASP A 12 13.83 0.84 17.53
C ASP A 12 14.56 0.02 16.46
N LEU A 13 15.76 0.49 16.11
CA LEU A 13 16.56 -0.11 15.04
C LEU A 13 16.91 -1.60 15.27
N PRO A 14 17.28 -2.04 16.50
CA PRO A 14 17.44 -3.45 16.81
C PRO A 14 16.19 -4.30 16.51
N THR A 15 15.02 -3.90 16.99
CA THR A 15 13.77 -4.64 16.75
C THR A 15 13.41 -4.68 15.26
N LEU A 16 13.55 -3.55 14.55
CA LEU A 16 13.32 -3.51 13.11
C LEU A 16 14.25 -4.47 12.36
N ARG A 17 15.54 -4.50 12.72
CA ARG A 17 16.52 -5.42 12.12
C ARG A 17 16.15 -6.86 12.39
N ALA A 18 15.78 -7.21 13.63
CA ALA A 18 15.41 -8.58 13.99
C ALA A 18 14.19 -9.07 13.18
N LYS A 19 13.14 -8.24 13.06
CA LYS A 19 11.95 -8.55 12.25
C LYS A 19 12.27 -8.76 10.77
N LEU A 20 13.10 -7.88 10.19
CA LEU A 20 13.52 -8.00 8.79
C LEU A 20 14.43 -9.22 8.55
N GLN A 21 15.28 -9.58 9.51
CA GLN A 21 16.09 -10.80 9.46
C GLN A 21 15.21 -12.05 9.50
N GLY A 22 14.18 -12.07 10.35
CA GLY A 22 13.19 -13.15 10.37
C GLY A 22 12.48 -13.31 9.02
N LEU A 23 12.01 -12.19 8.43
CA LEU A 23 11.40 -12.19 7.09
C LEU A 23 12.37 -12.72 6.04
N LEU A 24 13.63 -12.27 6.06
CA LEU A 24 14.65 -12.73 5.12
C LEU A 24 14.91 -14.24 5.27
N GLN A 25 14.97 -14.74 6.51
CA GLN A 25 15.18 -16.16 6.75
C GLN A 25 14.01 -17.00 6.26
N PHE A 26 12.78 -16.57 6.54
CA PHE A 26 11.59 -17.23 5.99
C PHE A 26 11.60 -17.24 4.46
N LEU A 27 11.92 -16.11 3.82
CA LEU A 27 11.96 -16.00 2.37
C LEU A 27 13.08 -16.87 1.76
N ARG A 28 14.21 -17.09 2.42
CA ARG A 28 15.26 -17.97 1.86
C ARG A 28 14.73 -19.36 1.51
N ASP A 29 13.85 -19.89 2.34
CA ASP A 29 13.28 -21.23 2.16
C ASP A 29 11.97 -21.16 1.35
N ALA A 30 11.17 -20.11 1.55
CA ALA A 30 9.85 -19.95 0.95
C ALA A 30 9.83 -19.30 -0.44
N LEU A 31 10.93 -18.67 -0.90
CA LEU A 31 10.91 -17.83 -2.09
C LEU A 31 10.62 -18.63 -3.37
N SER A 32 11.12 -19.86 -3.48
CA SER A 32 10.90 -20.72 -4.65
C SER A 32 9.41 -20.94 -4.91
N ILE A 33 8.67 -21.33 -3.88
CA ILE A 33 7.21 -21.55 -3.98
C ILE A 33 6.42 -20.24 -4.01
N SER A 34 6.88 -19.21 -3.30
CA SER A 34 6.18 -17.91 -3.22
C SER A 34 6.32 -17.08 -4.49
N ASN A 35 7.38 -17.30 -5.27
CA ASN A 35 7.65 -16.61 -6.52
C ASN A 35 7.20 -17.40 -7.76
N ALA A 36 6.65 -18.60 -7.58
CA ALA A 36 6.10 -19.41 -8.66
C ALA A 36 4.81 -18.79 -9.20
N HIS A 37 4.68 -18.73 -10.53
CA HIS A 37 3.46 -18.31 -11.20
C HIS A 37 2.54 -19.51 -11.44
N THR A 38 1.23 -19.24 -11.56
CA THR A 38 0.23 -20.29 -11.80
C THR A 38 0.52 -21.12 -13.06
N VAL A 39 1.15 -20.53 -14.08
CA VAL A 39 1.52 -21.25 -15.31
C VAL A 39 2.61 -22.30 -15.05
N ASP A 40 3.57 -22.00 -14.18
CA ASP A 40 4.71 -22.86 -13.88
C ASP A 40 4.26 -24.20 -13.27
N PHE A 41 3.17 -24.19 -12.50
CA PHE A 41 2.55 -25.43 -11.98
C PHE A 41 2.03 -26.37 -13.08
N TYR A 42 1.68 -25.85 -14.25
CA TYR A 42 1.22 -26.67 -15.38
C TYR A 42 2.36 -27.04 -16.35
N THR A 43 3.41 -26.22 -16.43
CA THR A 43 4.46 -26.37 -17.44
C THR A 43 5.76 -26.94 -16.90
N GLU A 44 6.04 -26.77 -15.60
CA GLU A 44 7.34 -27.04 -14.99
C GLU A 44 7.26 -28.01 -13.80
N SER A 45 6.14 -28.70 -13.60
CA SER A 45 5.99 -29.69 -12.51
C SER A 45 6.35 -29.14 -11.12
N VAL A 46 6.09 -27.84 -10.89
CA VAL A 46 6.42 -27.13 -9.65
C VAL A 46 5.82 -27.82 -8.42
N TRP A 47 4.66 -28.46 -8.57
CA TRP A 47 4.05 -29.20 -7.47
C TRP A 47 4.94 -30.34 -7.01
N GLU A 48 5.37 -31.20 -7.94
CA GLU A 48 6.22 -32.34 -7.65
C GLU A 48 7.60 -31.92 -7.14
N GLU A 49 8.13 -30.79 -7.62
CA GLU A 49 9.43 -30.28 -7.23
C GLU A 49 9.44 -29.62 -5.85
N LEU A 50 8.40 -28.86 -5.50
CA LEU A 50 8.41 -27.99 -4.32
C LEU A 50 7.46 -28.44 -3.20
N VAL A 51 6.55 -29.38 -3.43
CA VAL A 51 5.53 -29.78 -2.46
C VAL A 51 5.58 -31.29 -2.22
N ASP A 52 5.75 -31.70 -0.96
CA ASP A 52 5.80 -33.11 -0.56
C ASP A 52 4.46 -33.56 0.07
N LEU A 53 3.36 -33.05 -0.48
CA LEU A 53 2.00 -33.27 0.02
C LEU A 53 1.01 -33.47 -1.13
N PRO A 54 -0.01 -34.34 -0.96
CA PRO A 54 -1.11 -34.46 -1.91
C PRO A 54 -1.92 -33.15 -2.01
N PRO A 55 -2.41 -32.77 -3.20
CA PRO A 55 -3.24 -31.57 -3.40
C PRO A 55 -4.46 -31.50 -2.46
N GLU A 56 -5.08 -32.63 -2.17
CA GLU A 56 -6.26 -32.72 -1.30
C GLU A 56 -5.93 -32.29 0.13
N THR A 57 -4.76 -32.68 0.64
CA THR A 57 -4.27 -32.30 1.96
C THR A 57 -4.03 -30.79 2.04
N VAL A 58 -3.40 -30.22 1.02
CA VAL A 58 -3.14 -28.77 0.95
C VAL A 58 -4.45 -27.98 0.94
N VAL A 59 -5.41 -28.40 0.11
CA VAL A 59 -6.72 -27.74 0.02
C VAL A 59 -7.49 -27.83 1.34
N ALA A 60 -7.46 -28.98 2.02
CA ALA A 60 -8.10 -29.15 3.32
C ALA A 60 -7.49 -28.23 4.39
N ALA A 61 -6.15 -28.15 4.45
CA ALA A 61 -5.42 -27.29 5.37
C ALA A 61 -5.76 -25.80 5.16
N LEU A 62 -5.77 -25.35 3.91
CA LEU A 62 -6.09 -23.96 3.57
C LEU A 62 -7.56 -23.61 3.85
N ARG A 63 -8.50 -24.53 3.58
CA ARG A 63 -9.92 -24.33 3.91
C ARG A 63 -10.14 -24.21 5.42
N LYS A 64 -9.53 -25.09 6.21
CA LYS A 64 -9.58 -25.03 7.67
C LYS A 64 -9.06 -23.69 8.19
N SER A 65 -7.89 -23.27 7.70
CA SER A 65 -7.28 -21.99 8.06
C SER A 65 -8.16 -20.78 7.70
N ALA A 66 -8.84 -20.83 6.54
CA ALA A 66 -9.77 -19.78 6.12
C ALA A 66 -11.03 -19.71 7.00
N SER A 67 -11.59 -20.85 7.40
CA SER A 67 -12.75 -20.90 8.32
C SER A 67 -12.39 -20.40 9.72
N GLU A 68 -11.23 -20.76 10.24
CA GLU A 68 -10.75 -20.28 11.55
C GLU A 68 -10.47 -18.77 11.55
N ALA A 69 -9.97 -18.23 10.44
CA ALA A 69 -9.76 -16.79 10.27
C ALA A 69 -11.07 -15.98 10.21
N GLN A 70 -12.17 -16.57 9.72
CA GLN A 70 -13.50 -15.93 9.68
C GLN A 70 -14.24 -16.01 11.02
N ALA A 71 -13.95 -17.02 11.85
CA ALA A 71 -14.59 -17.21 13.15
C ALA A 71 -14.03 -16.29 14.26
N ARG A 72 -12.82 -15.74 14.09
CA ARG A 72 -12.29 -14.70 14.97
C ARG A 72 -12.67 -13.32 14.40
N PRO A 73 -13.47 -12.50 15.12
CA PRO A 73 -13.70 -11.13 14.70
C PRO A 73 -12.35 -10.44 14.54
N SER A 74 -12.22 -9.65 13.48
CA SER A 74 -11.08 -8.81 13.19
C SER A 74 -10.86 -7.76 14.28
N GLU A 75 -10.37 -8.19 15.44
CA GLU A 75 -9.67 -7.30 16.34
C GLU A 75 -8.37 -6.92 15.65
N THR A 76 -8.28 -5.64 15.31
CA THR A 76 -7.09 -4.88 14.92
C THR A 76 -6.02 -4.85 16.02
N ARG A 77 -5.96 -5.87 16.89
CA ARG A 77 -4.83 -6.09 17.78
C ARG A 77 -3.74 -6.73 16.94
N PRO A 78 -2.59 -6.06 16.76
CA PRO A 78 -1.40 -6.76 16.33
C PRO A 78 -1.20 -7.95 17.27
N LEU A 79 -0.69 -9.08 16.77
CA LEU A 79 -0.24 -10.23 17.58
C LEU A 79 0.91 -9.87 18.57
N VAL A 80 1.05 -8.60 18.95
CA VAL A 80 2.22 -8.00 19.59
C VAL A 80 2.02 -7.78 21.08
N GLU A 81 0.81 -7.87 21.63
CA GLU A 81 0.61 -7.65 23.09
C GLU A 81 0.89 -8.88 23.97
N ALA A 82 1.16 -10.07 23.41
CA ALA A 82 1.31 -11.28 24.21
C ALA A 82 2.68 -11.97 24.15
N GLU A 83 3.61 -11.56 23.28
CA GLU A 83 4.79 -12.39 23.01
C GLU A 83 6.06 -11.54 23.09
N GLY A 84 6.93 -11.90 24.05
CA GLY A 84 8.10 -11.15 24.46
C GLY A 84 9.15 -10.96 23.36
N GLU A 85 10.19 -10.21 23.73
CA GLU A 85 11.34 -9.73 22.95
C GLU A 85 12.14 -10.80 22.15
N ALA A 86 11.69 -12.04 22.06
CA ALA A 86 12.22 -13.07 21.18
C ALA A 86 11.28 -13.22 19.98
N GLY A 87 11.73 -12.82 18.78
CA GLY A 87 10.98 -13.02 17.55
C GLY A 87 10.50 -14.47 17.43
N MET A 88 9.27 -14.66 16.95
CA MET A 88 8.68 -15.96 16.61
C MET A 88 9.58 -16.68 15.59
N THR A 89 10.61 -17.39 16.07
CA THR A 89 11.56 -18.15 15.25
C THR A 89 11.23 -19.63 15.21
N ASP A 90 10.28 -20.09 16.03
CA ASP A 90 9.92 -21.50 16.13
C ASP A 90 8.60 -21.80 15.38
N PHE A 91 8.61 -21.56 14.07
CA PHE A 91 7.61 -22.20 13.23
C PHE A 91 7.90 -23.71 13.19
N PRO A 92 6.86 -24.57 13.28
CA PRO A 92 7.04 -25.99 12.99
C PRO A 92 7.72 -26.16 11.64
N LYS A 93 8.54 -27.21 11.49
CA LYS A 93 9.33 -27.46 10.27
C LYS A 93 8.46 -27.32 9.01
N ILE A 94 8.60 -26.20 8.31
CA ILE A 94 7.79 -25.83 7.13
C ILE A 94 8.28 -26.61 5.91
N PHE A 95 9.60 -26.64 5.74
CA PHE A 95 10.29 -27.27 4.62
C PHE A 95 11.15 -28.43 5.10
N CYS A 96 11.28 -29.45 4.27
CA CYS A 96 12.22 -30.54 4.50
C CYS A 96 13.66 -30.03 4.33
N GLU A 97 14.55 -30.31 5.29
CA GLU A 97 15.95 -29.85 5.25
C GLU A 97 16.72 -30.40 4.04
N THR A 98 16.44 -31.64 3.64
CA THR A 98 17.18 -32.30 2.55
C THR A 98 16.60 -32.00 1.17
N SER A 99 15.28 -32.07 1.02
CA SER A 99 14.62 -31.88 -0.28
C SER A 99 14.16 -30.45 -0.53
N GLN A 100 14.14 -29.58 0.49
CA GLN A 100 13.59 -28.22 0.44
C GLN A 100 12.11 -28.16 0.04
N LYS A 101 11.42 -29.31 0.03
CA LYS A 101 9.99 -29.38 -0.28
C LYS A 101 9.15 -28.95 0.91
N LEU A 102 8.02 -28.34 0.62
CA LEU A 102 6.99 -27.98 1.58
C LEU A 102 6.40 -29.26 2.20
N VAL A 103 6.49 -29.38 3.52
CA VAL A 103 5.98 -30.52 4.30
C VAL A 103 4.85 -30.11 5.26
N SER A 104 4.68 -28.82 5.56
CA SER A 104 3.58 -28.32 6.41
C SER A 104 2.95 -27.05 5.84
N VAL A 105 1.73 -27.18 5.34
CA VAL A 105 0.96 -26.07 4.74
C VAL A 105 0.44 -25.12 5.81
N GLU A 106 0.01 -25.65 6.96
CA GLU A 106 -0.48 -24.84 8.07
C GLU A 106 0.63 -23.96 8.64
N ALA A 107 1.82 -24.52 8.86
CA ALA A 107 2.97 -23.75 9.32
C ALA A 107 3.40 -22.71 8.28
N PHE A 108 3.40 -23.07 6.99
CA PHE A 108 3.66 -22.12 5.91
C PHE A 108 2.66 -20.97 5.88
N ALA A 109 1.35 -21.26 5.95
CA ALA A 109 0.30 -20.25 5.92
C ALA A 109 0.38 -19.31 7.14
N LEU A 110 0.67 -19.84 8.33
CA LEU A 110 0.89 -19.04 9.54
C LEU A 110 2.11 -18.13 9.41
N ALA A 111 3.24 -18.67 8.94
CA ALA A 111 4.46 -17.89 8.72
C ALA A 111 4.26 -16.81 7.65
N ALA A 112 3.66 -17.16 6.51
CA ALA A 112 3.33 -16.21 5.45
C ALA A 112 2.39 -15.10 5.93
N LYS A 113 1.39 -15.44 6.75
CA LYS A 113 0.49 -14.46 7.37
C LYS A 113 1.25 -13.54 8.32
N TYR A 114 2.10 -14.09 9.21
CA TYR A 114 2.90 -13.32 10.15
C TYR A 114 3.86 -12.35 9.45
N TYR A 115 4.58 -12.84 8.44
CA TYR A 115 5.55 -12.06 7.67
C TYR A 115 4.94 -11.15 6.60
N SER A 116 3.61 -11.14 6.45
CA SER A 116 2.93 -10.20 5.57
C SER A 116 3.10 -8.75 6.03
N VAL A 117 3.03 -7.81 5.09
CA VAL A 117 3.17 -6.36 5.35
C VAL A 117 2.25 -5.87 6.47
N GLN A 118 1.04 -6.43 6.55
CA GLN A 118 0.03 -6.02 7.54
C GLN A 118 0.35 -6.51 8.96
N ASN A 119 0.93 -7.70 9.10
CA ASN A 119 1.13 -8.34 10.42
C ASN A 119 2.55 -8.24 10.94
N LEU A 120 3.54 -7.96 10.07
CA LEU A 120 4.93 -7.78 10.49
C LEU A 120 5.09 -6.63 11.49
N GLY A 121 4.14 -5.69 11.49
CA GLY A 121 4.06 -4.61 12.47
C GLY A 121 5.18 -3.59 12.35
N ILE A 122 5.82 -3.49 11.17
CA ILE A 122 6.87 -2.51 10.87
C ILE A 122 6.34 -1.28 10.12
N CYS A 123 5.15 -1.38 9.54
CA CYS A 123 4.53 -0.30 8.79
C CYS A 123 3.43 0.35 9.63
N THR A 124 3.37 1.68 9.60
CA THR A 124 2.25 2.43 10.14
C THR A 124 1.04 2.30 9.22
N PRO A 125 -0.15 1.93 9.73
CA PRO A 125 -1.39 1.93 8.96
C PRO A 125 -1.67 3.30 8.33
N PHE A 126 -2.20 3.28 7.11
CA PHE A 126 -2.47 4.48 6.32
C PHE A 126 -3.33 5.52 7.07
N GLU A 127 -4.45 5.08 7.65
CA GLU A 127 -5.38 5.94 8.39
C GLU A 127 -4.72 6.59 9.62
N GLN A 128 -3.92 5.82 10.37
CA GLN A 128 -3.21 6.33 11.54
C GLN A 128 -2.18 7.38 11.13
N LEU A 129 -1.48 7.16 10.03
CA LEU A 129 -0.53 8.13 9.49
C LEU A 129 -1.24 9.42 9.03
N LEU A 130 -2.37 9.32 8.33
CA LEU A 130 -3.15 10.48 7.91
C LEU A 130 -3.65 11.30 9.10
N ILE A 131 -4.15 10.65 10.15
CA ILE A 131 -4.59 11.33 11.39
C ILE A 131 -3.42 12.10 12.01
N ALA A 132 -2.25 11.46 12.12
CA ALA A 132 -1.07 12.11 12.69
C ALA A 132 -0.58 13.30 11.85
N LEU A 133 -0.62 13.20 10.52
CA LEU A 133 -0.23 14.27 9.60
C LEU A 133 -1.21 15.44 9.57
N ARG A 134 -2.51 15.19 9.76
CA ARG A 134 -3.54 16.24 9.75
C ARG A 134 -3.68 16.95 11.10
N GLY A 135 -3.35 16.28 12.21
CA GLY A 135 -3.57 16.79 13.56
C GLY A 135 -5.03 17.21 13.78
N ASN A 136 -5.24 18.31 14.50
CA ASN A 136 -6.58 18.88 14.76
C ASN A 136 -7.16 19.71 13.58
N GLN A 137 -6.59 19.63 12.39
CA GLN A 137 -7.17 20.32 11.25
C GLN A 137 -8.48 19.62 10.88
N ASN A 138 -9.60 20.25 11.27
CA ASN A 138 -10.93 19.91 10.78
C ASN A 138 -10.82 19.68 9.29
N GLN A 139 -11.28 18.51 8.85
CA GLN A 139 -11.30 18.09 7.45
C GLN A 139 -11.53 19.33 6.59
N ARG A 140 -10.58 19.67 5.72
CA ARG A 140 -10.96 20.37 4.49
C ARG A 140 -11.80 19.36 3.70
N ASN A 141 -13.05 19.14 4.14
CA ASN A 141 -14.16 18.74 3.31
C ASN A 141 -14.47 19.92 2.37
N GLY A 142 -13.44 20.36 1.65
CA GLY A 142 -13.59 21.25 0.51
C GLY A 142 -14.04 20.36 -0.61
N GLU A 143 -15.36 20.18 -0.67
CA GLU A 143 -16.15 19.64 -1.76
C GLU A 143 -15.63 18.33 -2.36
N ASN A 144 -16.50 17.32 -2.44
CA ASN A 144 -16.39 16.30 -3.46
C ASN A 144 -16.48 16.97 -4.85
N GLN A 145 -15.48 17.76 -5.25
CA GLN A 145 -15.28 18.20 -6.61
C GLN A 145 -15.04 16.91 -7.38
N LYS A 146 -16.14 16.46 -7.98
CA LYS A 146 -16.29 15.22 -8.75
C LYS A 146 -14.94 14.82 -9.29
N ALA A 147 -14.43 13.70 -8.76
CA ALA A 147 -13.20 13.09 -9.21
C ALA A 147 -13.18 13.19 -10.74
N VAL A 148 -12.20 13.95 -11.22
CA VAL A 148 -11.96 14.26 -12.61
C VAL A 148 -12.20 12.98 -13.43
N GLU A 149 -13.32 12.95 -14.14
CA GLU A 149 -13.95 11.82 -14.86
C GLU A 149 -13.13 11.35 -16.09
N PHE A 150 -11.80 11.28 -15.92
CA PHE A 150 -10.79 11.08 -16.97
C PHE A 150 -9.91 9.84 -16.70
N MET A 151 -10.27 9.03 -15.70
CA MET A 151 -9.56 7.84 -15.27
C MET A 151 -10.55 6.69 -15.08
N ASN A 152 -10.08 5.45 -15.25
CA ASN A 152 -10.84 4.31 -14.75
C ASN A 152 -10.93 4.38 -13.21
N MET A 153 -11.90 3.69 -12.63
CA MET A 153 -12.14 3.71 -11.19
C MET A 153 -10.89 3.34 -10.37
N LYS A 154 -10.17 2.29 -10.80
CA LYS A 154 -8.94 1.83 -10.11
C LYS A 154 -7.88 2.92 -10.03
N LYS A 155 -7.55 3.53 -11.18
CA LYS A 155 -6.54 4.57 -11.28
C LYS A 155 -6.95 5.84 -10.54
N SER A 156 -8.24 6.17 -10.56
CA SER A 156 -8.77 7.29 -9.79
C SER A 156 -8.57 7.07 -8.29
N HIS A 157 -8.87 5.88 -7.78
CA HIS A 157 -8.69 5.52 -6.37
C HIS A 157 -7.22 5.55 -5.95
N GLU A 158 -6.32 4.96 -6.76
CA GLU A 158 -4.87 4.97 -6.50
C GLU A 158 -4.30 6.40 -6.47
N VAL A 159 -4.65 7.24 -7.47
CA VAL A 159 -4.21 8.64 -7.53
C VAL A 159 -4.77 9.43 -6.35
N GLN A 160 -6.03 9.23 -5.99
CA GLN A 160 -6.65 9.90 -4.86
C GLN A 160 -5.91 9.58 -3.56
N ALA A 161 -5.75 8.30 -3.21
CA ALA A 161 -5.09 7.87 -1.98
C ALA A 161 -3.65 8.40 -1.90
N MET A 162 -2.87 8.28 -2.98
CA MET A 162 -1.49 8.77 -3.02
C MET A 162 -1.42 10.29 -2.90
N SER A 163 -2.29 11.01 -3.60
CA SER A 163 -2.29 12.47 -3.57
C SER A 163 -2.68 13.04 -2.21
N GLU A 164 -3.59 12.36 -1.50
CA GLU A 164 -4.03 12.72 -0.17
C GLU A 164 -2.91 12.58 0.85
N LEU A 165 -2.12 11.52 0.73
CA LEU A 165 -0.91 11.32 1.54
C LEU A 165 0.14 12.40 1.27
N ILE A 166 0.48 12.61 0.00
CA ILE A 166 1.50 13.58 -0.41
C ILE A 166 1.09 14.99 0.05
N SER A 167 -0.17 15.38 -0.10
CA SER A 167 -0.66 16.67 0.39
C SER A 167 -0.55 16.77 1.90
N SER A 168 -0.94 15.72 2.64
CA SER A 168 -0.88 15.74 4.10
C SER A 168 0.56 15.87 4.59
N ILE A 169 1.52 15.19 3.94
CA ILE A 169 2.96 15.36 4.20
C ILE A 169 3.41 16.79 3.84
N ALA A 170 3.00 17.28 2.67
CA ALA A 170 3.41 18.61 2.21
C ALA A 170 2.91 19.72 3.13
N ASP A 171 1.66 19.64 3.58
CA ASP A 171 1.07 20.58 4.54
C ASP A 171 1.78 20.51 5.90
N TYR A 172 2.06 19.30 6.39
CA TYR A 172 2.75 19.08 7.68
C TYR A 172 4.15 19.71 7.70
N TYR A 173 4.92 19.56 6.62
CA TYR A 173 6.29 20.08 6.52
C TYR A 173 6.39 21.45 5.83
N GLY A 174 5.26 22.04 5.40
CA GLY A 174 5.25 23.30 4.65
C GLY A 174 5.90 23.22 3.26
N ILE A 175 5.92 22.03 2.65
CA ILE A 175 6.47 21.79 1.31
C ILE A 175 5.52 22.34 0.26
N LYS A 176 6.05 23.13 -0.68
CA LYS A 176 5.27 23.72 -1.78
C LYS A 176 5.60 23.12 -3.15
N GLN A 177 6.71 22.40 -3.24
CA GLN A 177 7.27 21.89 -4.48
C GLN A 177 7.47 20.38 -4.39
N VAL A 178 7.00 19.65 -5.41
CA VAL A 178 7.08 18.19 -5.50
C VAL A 178 7.72 17.82 -6.84
N ILE A 179 8.60 16.82 -6.82
CA ILE A 179 9.20 16.24 -8.03
C ILE A 179 8.65 14.82 -8.17
N ASP A 180 7.97 14.55 -9.29
CA ASP A 180 7.34 13.27 -9.61
C ASP A 180 8.19 12.56 -10.68
N LEU A 181 9.03 11.63 -10.23
CA LEU A 181 9.94 10.87 -11.09
C LEU A 181 9.22 9.64 -11.66
N GLY A 182 9.27 9.47 -12.98
CA GLY A 182 8.46 8.45 -13.65
C GLY A 182 6.98 8.83 -13.70
N SER A 183 6.69 10.12 -13.85
CA SER A 183 5.32 10.68 -13.81
C SER A 183 4.38 10.11 -14.87
N GLY A 184 4.91 9.43 -15.90
CA GLY A 184 4.16 8.81 -16.98
C GLY A 184 3.25 9.81 -17.66
N LYS A 185 1.95 9.51 -17.68
CA LYS A 185 0.93 10.38 -18.29
C LYS A 185 0.53 11.58 -17.42
N GLY A 186 1.19 11.79 -16.28
CA GLY A 186 1.04 12.97 -15.43
C GLY A 186 -0.20 13.01 -14.52
N TYR A 187 -0.92 11.89 -14.32
CA TYR A 187 -2.18 11.88 -13.57
C TYR A 187 -2.05 12.38 -12.11
N LEU A 188 -1.08 11.84 -11.38
CA LEU A 188 -0.81 12.23 -9.99
C LEU A 188 -0.34 13.68 -9.92
N SER A 189 0.63 14.04 -10.78
CA SER A 189 1.13 15.41 -10.93
C SER A 189 0.02 16.45 -11.18
N SER A 190 -0.89 16.19 -12.14
CA SER A 190 -2.02 17.08 -12.42
C SER A 190 -2.92 17.23 -11.21
N PHE A 191 -3.23 16.12 -10.53
CA PHE A 191 -4.16 16.11 -9.41
C PHE A 191 -3.59 16.87 -8.21
N LEU A 192 -2.32 16.64 -7.87
CA LEU A 192 -1.59 17.37 -6.84
C LEU A 192 -1.57 18.88 -7.09
N SER A 193 -1.34 19.29 -8.35
CA SER A 193 -1.28 20.70 -8.70
C SER A 193 -2.65 21.37 -8.68
N LEU A 194 -3.68 20.72 -9.20
CA LEU A 194 -5.01 21.33 -9.34
C LEU A 194 -5.81 21.31 -8.03
N LYS A 195 -5.82 20.17 -7.33
CA LYS A 195 -6.62 19.99 -6.10
C LYS A 195 -5.93 20.59 -4.88
N TYR A 196 -4.62 20.38 -4.75
CA TYR A 196 -3.87 20.77 -3.56
C TYR A 196 -2.98 22.00 -3.77
N GLY A 197 -2.94 22.56 -4.99
CA GLY A 197 -2.19 23.78 -5.28
C GLY A 197 -0.67 23.62 -5.22
N LEU A 198 -0.16 22.39 -5.21
CA LEU A 198 1.28 22.12 -5.15
C LEU A 198 1.95 22.42 -6.49
N LYS A 199 3.19 22.90 -6.45
CA LYS A 199 4.01 23.08 -7.65
C LYS A 199 4.70 21.76 -7.96
N VAL A 200 4.19 21.03 -8.96
CA VAL A 200 4.70 19.70 -9.30
C VAL A 200 5.51 19.72 -10.59
N TYR A 201 6.66 19.07 -10.54
CA TYR A 201 7.54 18.83 -11.69
C TYR A 201 7.54 17.33 -12.02
N GLY A 202 6.80 16.96 -13.07
CA GLY A 202 6.81 15.60 -13.59
C GLY A 202 8.01 15.39 -14.50
N ILE A 203 8.79 14.34 -14.24
CA ILE A 203 9.93 13.93 -15.06
C ILE A 203 9.67 12.49 -15.52
N ASP A 204 9.81 12.22 -16.82
CA ASP A 204 9.68 10.89 -17.40
C ASP A 204 10.75 10.69 -18.48
N SER A 205 11.26 9.47 -18.62
CA SER A 205 12.25 9.15 -19.65
C SER A 205 11.63 9.02 -21.04
N SER A 206 10.32 8.77 -21.14
CA SER A 206 9.61 8.65 -22.41
C SER A 206 9.08 10.00 -22.88
N ASN A 207 9.51 10.42 -24.07
CA ASN A 207 9.04 11.66 -24.68
C ASN A 207 7.53 11.61 -24.98
N THR A 208 7.01 10.45 -25.39
CA THR A 208 5.58 10.23 -25.63
C THR A 208 4.75 10.45 -24.37
N ASN A 209 5.24 9.98 -23.22
CA ASN A 209 4.59 10.19 -21.93
C ASN A 209 4.63 11.67 -21.54
N THR A 210 5.79 12.32 -21.70
CA THR A 210 5.99 13.74 -21.37
C THR A 210 5.05 14.65 -22.18
N HIS A 211 5.00 14.50 -23.51
CA HIS A 211 4.06 15.25 -24.35
C HIS A 211 2.60 14.92 -24.03
N GLY A 212 2.29 13.64 -23.79
CA GLY A 212 0.94 13.22 -23.41
C GLY A 212 0.48 13.83 -22.08
N ALA A 213 1.39 13.95 -21.11
CA ALA A 213 1.15 14.60 -19.83
C ALA A 213 0.97 16.12 -19.98
N GLU A 214 1.78 16.77 -20.81
CA GLU A 214 1.68 18.19 -21.10
C GLU A 214 0.35 18.56 -21.76
N GLU A 215 -0.04 17.85 -22.82
CA GLU A 215 -1.29 18.07 -23.54
C GLU A 215 -2.51 17.82 -22.64
N ARG A 216 -2.43 16.79 -21.78
CA ARG A 216 -3.43 16.52 -20.75
C ARG A 216 -3.51 17.67 -19.76
N ASN A 217 -2.38 18.13 -19.21
CA ASN A 217 -2.31 19.26 -18.28
C ASN A 217 -2.93 20.52 -18.89
N ARG A 218 -2.68 20.79 -20.18
CA ARG A 218 -3.28 21.91 -20.92
C ARG A 218 -4.80 21.81 -20.96
N LYS A 219 -5.34 20.62 -21.28
CA LYS A 219 -6.79 20.36 -21.27
C LYS A 219 -7.38 20.52 -19.87
N LEU A 220 -6.82 19.87 -18.85
CA LEU A 220 -7.33 19.95 -17.48
C LEU A 220 -7.31 21.38 -16.94
N LYS A 221 -6.25 22.15 -17.15
CA LYS A 221 -6.20 23.56 -16.74
C LYS A 221 -7.32 24.38 -17.36
N LYS A 222 -7.71 24.09 -18.61
CA LYS A 222 -8.83 24.77 -19.28
C LYS A 222 -10.18 24.39 -18.65
N TYR A 223 -10.43 23.09 -18.46
CA TYR A 223 -11.66 22.60 -17.80
C TYR A 223 -11.80 23.11 -16.37
N TRP A 224 -10.72 23.06 -15.59
CA TRP A 224 -10.72 23.49 -14.19
C TRP A 224 -11.07 24.97 -14.02
N LYS A 225 -10.54 25.83 -14.90
CA LYS A 225 -10.88 27.26 -14.92
C LYS A 225 -12.35 27.51 -15.21
N LEU A 226 -12.96 26.73 -16.11
CA LEU A 226 -14.39 26.85 -16.43
C LEU A 226 -15.25 26.45 -15.23
N CYS A 227 -14.94 25.33 -14.57
CA CYS A 227 -15.67 24.88 -13.39
C CYS A 227 -15.57 25.87 -12.22
N HIS A 228 -14.38 26.41 -11.93
CA HIS A 228 -14.20 27.40 -10.86
C HIS A 228 -14.79 28.78 -11.19
N ALA A 229 -14.89 29.15 -12.47
CA ALA A 229 -15.57 30.39 -12.87
C ALA A 229 -17.09 30.25 -12.68
N GLN A 230 -17.65 29.07 -13.00
CA GLN A 230 -19.08 28.77 -12.81
C GLN A 230 -19.46 28.71 -11.32
N SER A 231 -18.65 28.06 -10.49
CA SER A 231 -18.92 27.95 -9.04
C SER A 231 -18.87 29.31 -8.32
N ARG A 232 -18.09 30.28 -8.81
CA ARG A 232 -18.07 31.66 -8.28
C ARG A 232 -19.27 32.50 -8.70
N LEU A 233 -19.93 32.16 -9.81
CA LEU A 233 -21.16 32.82 -10.26
C LEU A 233 -22.37 32.30 -9.47
N ASP A 234 -22.42 31.01 -9.16
CA ASP A 234 -23.51 30.42 -8.38
C ASP A 234 -23.53 30.88 -6.91
N VAL A 235 -22.38 31.17 -6.31
CA VAL A 235 -22.29 31.70 -4.93
C VAL A 235 -22.71 33.17 -4.82
N ASN A 236 -22.56 33.95 -5.89
CA ASN A 236 -22.96 35.37 -5.91
C ASN A 236 -24.42 35.59 -6.37
N GLY A 237 -25.13 34.55 -6.79
CA GLY A 237 -26.55 34.59 -7.17
C GLY A 237 -27.53 34.27 -6.04
N LEU A 238 -27.03 34.04 -4.83
CA LEU A 238 -27.80 33.66 -3.63
C LEU A 238 -27.68 34.70 -2.49
N ALA A 239 -27.26 35.92 -2.79
CA ALA A 239 -27.25 37.05 -1.86
C ALA A 239 -28.37 38.04 -2.16
#